data_AF-A0ABD3FUV8-F1
#
_entry.id   AF-A0ABD3FUV8-F1
#
_cell.length_a   1.000
_cell.length_b   1.000
_cell.length_c   1.000
_cell.angle_alpha   90.00
_cell.angle_beta   90.00
_cell.angle_gamma   90.00
#
_symmetry.space_group_name_H-M   'P 1'
#
loop_
_entity.id
_entity.type
_entity.pdbx_description
1 polymer ?
#
loop_
_entity_poly.entity_id
_entity_poly.type
_entity_poly.pdbx_seq_one_letter_code
_entity_poly.pdbx_strand_id
1 'polypeptide(L)'
;MPTGAFKRLAIGKRKSNGAMGAASELPHFVEDELFCPVEDMEASSIRHWDLFATETTSSGPAAAVATEAIATARQNSKGFVLDIDLDYFSTWGPFRKDLETRIGDAAVQVVIQVFSSVHYKRGALELVSAKQRKSERSKFCDRMKRLEEIDELEDPTPRRSEWRQVVGELIPLYFDDVDVVALFNRFAEVLDTYRYDKSTRRDIWAAGPFVDLPHHESSLEEIDKMVNELEQFLRTHGLDASNPPAIVTIAKSTGDEYLPPYQLDTVLTSVLRMLERMFGELSTKYTEYESVEDGGEKNNEDENATAESE
;
A
#
# COMPACT_ATOMS: atom_id res chain seq x y z
N MET A 1 -11.87 -4.41 1.58
CA MET A 1 -13.04 -5.29 1.79
C MET A 1 -14.20 -4.40 2.20
N PRO A 2 -15.46 -4.73 1.89
CA PRO A 2 -16.58 -3.93 2.37
C PRO A 2 -16.66 -3.97 3.91
N THR A 3 -17.24 -2.93 4.49
CA THR A 3 -17.44 -2.82 5.95
C THR A 3 -18.37 -3.92 6.46
N GLY A 4 -17.95 -4.60 7.54
CA GLY A 4 -18.62 -5.80 8.05
C GLY A 4 -18.25 -7.09 7.31
N ALA A 5 -17.24 -7.06 6.45
CA ALA A 5 -16.77 -8.27 5.77
C ALA A 5 -16.00 -9.18 6.72
N PHE A 6 -16.35 -10.46 6.65
CA PHE A 6 -15.59 -11.57 7.21
C PHE A 6 -14.94 -12.36 6.06
N LYS A 7 -13.65 -12.66 6.20
CA LYS A 7 -12.94 -13.53 5.27
C LYS A 7 -11.97 -14.43 6.02
N ARG A 8 -12.10 -15.74 5.82
CA ARG A 8 -11.06 -16.68 6.23
C ARG A 8 -9.94 -16.65 5.19
N LEU A 9 -8.74 -16.31 5.64
CA LEU A 9 -7.52 -16.28 4.84
C LEU A 9 -6.66 -17.50 5.15
N ALA A 10 -6.05 -18.08 4.12
CA ALA A 10 -4.96 -19.03 4.29
C ALA A 10 -3.64 -18.31 4.02
N ILE A 11 -2.69 -18.48 4.92
CA ILE A 11 -1.33 -17.95 4.82
C ILE A 11 -0.37 -19.15 4.96
N GLY A 12 0.63 -19.24 4.10
CA GLY A 12 1.59 -20.35 4.11
C GLY A 12 2.83 -20.04 3.28
N LYS A 13 3.84 -20.91 3.39
CA LYS A 13 5.05 -20.84 2.60
C LYS A 13 4.78 -21.34 1.18
N ARG A 14 5.26 -20.60 0.19
CA ARG A 14 5.23 -20.97 -1.23
C ARG A 14 6.12 -22.18 -1.47
N LYS A 15 5.65 -23.17 -2.22
CA LYS A 15 6.46 -24.33 -2.63
C LYS A 15 7.69 -23.95 -3.49
N SER A 16 7.60 -22.85 -4.22
CA SER A 16 8.62 -22.45 -5.20
C SER A 16 9.87 -21.84 -4.57
N ASN A 17 9.73 -21.08 -3.48
CA ASN A 17 10.83 -20.30 -2.89
C ASN A 17 10.80 -20.22 -1.35
N GLY A 18 9.83 -20.86 -0.69
CA GLY A 18 9.69 -20.84 0.77
C GLY A 18 9.22 -19.52 1.38
N ALA A 19 9.06 -18.46 0.58
CA ALA A 19 8.55 -17.17 1.04
C ALA A 19 7.07 -17.27 1.44
N MET A 20 6.61 -16.36 2.29
CA MET A 20 5.20 -16.33 2.70
C MET A 20 4.30 -15.90 1.54
N GLY A 21 3.10 -16.45 1.50
CA GLY A 21 2.04 -16.07 0.57
C GLY A 21 0.67 -16.15 1.24
N ALA A 22 -0.28 -15.38 0.71
CA ALA A 22 -1.66 -15.32 1.17
C ALA A 22 -2.63 -15.75 0.06
N ALA A 23 -3.63 -16.56 0.41
CA ALA A 23 -4.68 -17.00 -0.51
C ALA A 23 -5.78 -15.95 -0.74
N SER A 24 -5.46 -14.66 -0.55
CA SER A 24 -6.42 -13.57 -0.70
C SER A 24 -6.32 -12.94 -2.08
N GLU A 25 -7.41 -12.98 -2.84
CA GLU A 25 -7.50 -12.34 -4.15
C GLU A 25 -7.71 -10.81 -4.11
N LEU A 26 -7.52 -10.14 -2.97
CA LEU A 26 -7.63 -8.68 -2.93
C LEU A 26 -6.52 -8.06 -3.80
N PRO A 27 -6.77 -6.93 -4.50
CA PRO A 27 -5.82 -6.39 -5.48
C PRO A 27 -4.43 -6.15 -4.91
N HIS A 28 -4.32 -5.57 -3.72
CA HIS A 28 -3.03 -5.33 -3.06
C HIS A 28 -2.19 -6.62 -2.88
N PHE A 29 -2.79 -7.75 -2.49
CA PHE A 29 -2.03 -9.01 -2.39
C PHE A 29 -1.54 -9.49 -3.75
N VAL A 30 -2.28 -9.23 -4.83
CA VAL A 30 -1.85 -9.61 -6.19
C VAL A 30 -0.76 -8.66 -6.70
N GLU A 31 -0.90 -7.37 -6.43
CA GLU A 31 0.01 -6.31 -6.87
C GLU A 31 1.35 -6.36 -6.16
N ASP A 32 1.37 -6.67 -4.86
CA ASP A 32 2.57 -6.85 -4.05
C ASP A 32 3.18 -8.25 -4.18
N GLU A 33 2.66 -9.05 -5.11
CA GLU A 33 3.13 -10.42 -5.37
C GLU A 33 3.07 -11.33 -4.13
N LEU A 34 2.13 -11.05 -3.23
CA LEU A 34 1.84 -11.82 -2.02
C LEU A 34 0.78 -12.91 -2.25
N PHE A 35 -0.02 -12.80 -3.31
CA PHE A 35 -1.05 -13.79 -3.64
C PHE A 35 -0.40 -15.15 -3.95
N CYS A 36 -0.90 -16.18 -3.29
CA CYS A 36 -0.54 -17.57 -3.54
C CYS A 36 -1.79 -18.45 -3.40
N PRO A 37 -2.15 -19.23 -4.44
CA PRO A 37 -3.16 -20.26 -4.30
C PRO A 37 -2.76 -21.28 -3.22
N VAL A 38 -3.74 -21.85 -2.52
CA VAL A 38 -3.49 -22.80 -1.42
C VAL A 38 -2.78 -24.06 -1.92
N GLU A 39 -3.10 -24.49 -3.14
CA GLU A 39 -2.46 -25.61 -3.82
C GLU A 39 -0.97 -25.39 -4.10
N ASP A 40 -0.50 -24.14 -4.11
CA ASP A 40 0.89 -23.76 -4.31
C ASP A 40 1.64 -23.53 -2.99
N MET A 41 0.97 -23.74 -1.84
CA MET A 41 1.56 -23.64 -0.51
C MET A 41 2.03 -25.00 0.05
N GLU A 42 3.09 -24.99 0.85
CA GLU A 42 3.51 -26.15 1.64
C GLU A 42 2.45 -26.48 2.69
N ALA A 43 1.83 -27.67 2.59
CA ALA A 43 0.69 -28.06 3.43
C ALA A 43 0.96 -27.95 4.96
N SER A 44 2.18 -28.26 5.40
CA SER A 44 2.58 -28.18 6.82
C SER A 44 2.69 -26.74 7.35
N SER A 45 2.88 -25.77 6.46
CA SER A 45 3.04 -24.36 6.80
C SER A 45 1.72 -23.58 6.85
N ILE A 46 0.65 -24.14 6.26
CA ILE A 46 -0.62 -23.44 6.12
C ILE A 46 -1.20 -23.11 7.50
N ARG A 47 -1.61 -21.85 7.67
CA ARG A 47 -2.36 -21.36 8.82
C ARG A 47 -3.59 -20.63 8.31
N HIS A 48 -4.71 -20.83 9.00
CA HIS A 48 -5.95 -20.13 8.70
C HIS A 48 -6.15 -18.99 9.68
N TRP A 49 -6.53 -17.84 9.13
CA TRP A 49 -6.78 -16.61 9.85
C TRP A 49 -8.18 -16.13 9.54
N ASP A 50 -8.92 -15.78 10.58
CA ASP A 50 -10.23 -15.18 10.47
C ASP A 50 -10.07 -13.66 10.47
N LEU A 51 -10.19 -13.05 9.28
CA LEU A 51 -10.05 -11.60 9.09
C LEU A 51 -11.43 -10.94 9.08
N PHE A 52 -11.60 -9.94 9.92
CA PHE A 52 -12.79 -9.10 9.98
C PHE A 52 -12.38 -7.66 9.71
N ALA A 53 -13.12 -6.97 8.83
CA ALA A 53 -12.90 -5.56 8.56
C ALA A 53 -14.18 -4.77 8.84
N THR A 54 -14.06 -3.68 9.59
CA THR A 54 -15.17 -2.80 9.96
C THR A 54 -14.68 -1.36 10.08
N GLU A 55 -15.55 -0.40 9.79
CA GLU A 55 -15.31 1.01 10.13
C GLU A 55 -15.60 1.23 11.62
N THR A 56 -14.88 2.16 12.24
CA THR A 56 -15.07 2.56 13.65
C THR A 56 -16.44 3.18 13.89
N THR A 57 -17.01 3.83 12.87
CA THR A 57 -18.32 4.50 12.88
C THR A 57 -19.47 3.58 12.45
N SER A 58 -19.19 2.29 12.20
CA SER A 58 -20.20 1.35 11.75
C SER A 58 -21.38 1.29 12.72
N SER A 59 -22.59 1.26 12.16
CA SER A 59 -23.83 1.11 12.92
C SER A 59 -24.71 0.00 12.35
N GLY A 60 -25.71 -0.43 13.12
CA GLY A 60 -26.66 -1.45 12.67
C GLY A 60 -26.00 -2.81 12.41
N PRO A 61 -26.31 -3.50 11.29
CA PRO A 61 -25.83 -4.87 11.04
C PRO A 61 -24.31 -5.02 11.04
N ALA A 62 -23.56 -4.05 10.51
CA ALA A 62 -22.09 -4.12 10.46
C ALA A 62 -21.47 -4.06 11.87
N ALA A 63 -22.00 -3.22 12.75
CA ALA A 63 -21.57 -3.15 14.15
C ALA A 63 -21.88 -4.45 14.91
N ALA A 64 -23.01 -5.11 14.61
CA ALA A 64 -23.37 -6.39 15.21
C ALA A 64 -22.36 -7.49 14.82
N VAL A 65 -21.94 -7.53 13.55
CA VAL A 65 -20.92 -8.48 13.07
C VAL A 65 -19.57 -8.22 13.77
N ALA A 66 -19.16 -6.96 13.89
CA ALA A 66 -17.92 -6.61 14.61
C ALA A 66 -17.99 -7.03 16.10
N THR A 67 -19.13 -6.81 16.75
CA THR A 67 -19.37 -7.24 18.13
C THR A 67 -19.29 -8.76 18.28
N GLU A 68 -19.92 -9.52 17.39
CA GLU A 68 -19.87 -10.98 17.42
C GLU A 68 -18.45 -11.50 17.17
N ALA A 69 -17.72 -10.90 16.21
CA ALA A 69 -16.35 -11.26 15.90
C ALA A 69 -15.42 -11.02 17.10
N ILE A 70 -15.49 -9.84 17.72
CA ILE A 70 -14.69 -9.49 18.90
C ILE A 70 -15.05 -10.39 20.08
N ALA A 71 -16.34 -10.63 20.33
CA ALA A 71 -16.79 -11.52 21.39
C ALA A 71 -16.26 -12.96 21.20
N THR A 72 -16.34 -13.47 19.96
CA THR A 72 -15.84 -14.80 19.60
C THR A 72 -14.33 -14.88 19.77
N ALA A 73 -13.58 -13.89 19.28
CA ALA A 73 -12.13 -13.84 19.43
C ALA A 73 -11.71 -13.84 20.91
N ARG A 74 -12.43 -13.08 21.75
CA ARG A 74 -12.19 -13.03 23.20
C ARG A 74 -12.47 -14.34 23.91
N GLN A 75 -13.56 -15.03 23.55
CA GLN A 75 -13.87 -16.33 24.14
C GLN A 75 -12.82 -17.41 23.80
N ASN A 76 -12.09 -17.25 22.70
CA ASN A 76 -11.11 -18.21 22.20
C ASN A 76 -9.65 -17.78 22.42
N SER A 77 -9.39 -16.65 23.09
CA SER A 77 -8.05 -16.13 23.34
C SER A 77 -7.84 -15.80 24.82
N LYS A 78 -6.57 -15.77 25.24
CA LYS A 78 -6.19 -15.34 26.59
C LYS A 78 -6.06 -13.82 26.72
N GLY A 79 -6.07 -13.11 25.60
CA GLY A 79 -5.81 -11.69 25.48
C GLY A 79 -5.63 -11.32 24.02
N PHE A 80 -5.54 -10.02 23.76
CA PHE A 80 -5.36 -9.48 22.41
C PHE A 80 -4.28 -8.40 22.41
N VAL A 81 -3.75 -8.13 21.22
CA VAL A 81 -2.86 -7.00 20.94
C VAL A 81 -3.70 -5.94 20.25
N LEU A 82 -3.58 -4.69 20.70
CA LEU A 82 -4.15 -3.54 20.00
C LEU A 82 -3.01 -2.85 19.25
N ASP A 83 -3.05 -2.92 17.92
CA ASP A 83 -2.08 -2.25 17.06
C ASP A 83 -2.75 -1.02 16.44
N ILE A 84 -2.07 0.13 16.52
CA ILE A 84 -2.59 1.42 16.04
C ILE A 84 -1.55 2.06 15.14
N ASP A 85 -1.85 2.13 13.85
CA ASP A 85 -1.08 2.92 12.90
C ASP A 85 -1.58 4.37 12.93
N LEU A 86 -0.68 5.32 13.20
CA LEU A 86 -1.07 6.73 13.34
C LEU A 86 -1.43 7.38 12.00
N ASP A 87 -0.94 6.84 10.89
CA ASP A 87 -1.31 7.28 9.55
C ASP A 87 -2.79 7.03 9.21
N TYR A 88 -3.49 6.20 9.99
CA TYR A 88 -4.96 6.09 9.89
C TYR A 88 -5.65 7.44 10.14
N PHE A 89 -5.13 8.27 11.06
CA PHE A 89 -5.74 9.54 11.45
C PHE A 89 -5.41 10.70 10.52
N SER A 90 -4.34 10.56 9.73
CA SER A 90 -3.94 11.50 8.69
C SER A 90 -2.84 10.83 7.88
N THR A 91 -3.00 10.79 6.56
CA THR A 91 -2.06 10.08 5.69
C THR A 91 -1.62 10.94 4.51
N TRP A 92 -0.32 10.95 4.24
CA TRP A 92 0.22 11.28 2.94
C TRP A 92 0.47 10.01 2.15
N GLY A 93 0.14 10.04 0.87
CA GLY A 93 0.84 9.23 -0.12
C GLY A 93 2.16 9.92 -0.45
N PRO A 94 3.31 9.52 0.11
CA PRO A 94 4.56 10.28 0.02
C PRO A 94 4.97 10.49 -1.45
N PHE A 95 4.90 9.44 -2.27
CA PHE A 95 5.16 9.51 -3.72
C PHE A 95 4.30 10.56 -4.44
N ARG A 96 3.04 10.69 -4.04
CA ARG A 96 2.11 11.66 -4.62
C ARG A 96 2.44 13.07 -4.15
N LYS A 97 2.64 13.28 -2.85
CA LYS A 97 2.93 14.60 -2.25
C LYS A 97 4.21 15.22 -2.84
N ASP A 98 5.22 14.38 -2.95
CA ASP A 98 6.51 14.73 -3.56
C ASP A 98 6.34 15.14 -5.02
N LEU A 99 5.59 14.35 -5.78
CA LEU A 99 5.37 14.60 -7.18
C LEU A 99 4.52 15.87 -7.39
N GLU A 100 3.48 16.10 -6.58
CA GLU A 100 2.67 17.33 -6.61
C GLU A 100 3.53 18.57 -6.41
N THR A 101 4.47 18.52 -5.46
CA THR A 101 5.42 19.61 -5.21
C THR A 101 6.34 19.86 -6.40
N ARG A 102 6.75 18.79 -7.10
CA ARG A 102 7.71 18.87 -8.23
C ARG A 102 7.06 19.28 -9.56
N ILE A 103 5.90 18.73 -9.91
CA ILE A 103 5.29 18.90 -11.24
C ILE A 103 3.93 19.58 -11.25
N GLY A 104 3.35 19.85 -10.07
CA GLY A 104 2.04 20.47 -9.91
C GLY A 104 0.87 19.49 -10.05
N ASP A 105 -0.22 19.79 -9.34
CA ASP A 105 -1.40 18.92 -9.20
C ASP A 105 -1.97 18.47 -10.55
N ALA A 106 -2.09 19.38 -11.52
CA ALA A 106 -2.68 19.08 -12.82
C ALA A 106 -1.88 18.01 -13.60
N ALA A 107 -0.55 18.02 -13.50
CA ALA A 107 0.30 17.02 -14.12
C ALA A 107 0.24 15.70 -13.35
N VAL A 108 0.23 15.74 -12.01
CA VAL A 108 0.05 14.54 -11.17
C VAL A 108 -1.28 13.84 -11.46
N GLN A 109 -2.37 14.58 -11.71
CA GLN A 109 -3.64 13.96 -12.09
C GLN A 109 -3.54 13.16 -13.40
N VAL A 110 -2.70 13.57 -14.34
CA VAL A 110 -2.44 12.78 -15.56
C VAL A 110 -1.69 11.49 -15.20
N VAL A 111 -0.67 11.57 -14.33
CA VAL A 111 0.07 10.40 -13.85
C VAL A 111 -0.86 9.41 -13.14
N ILE A 112 -1.70 9.89 -12.22
CA ILE A 112 -2.71 9.07 -11.53
C ILE A 112 -3.63 8.37 -12.54
N GLN A 113 -4.13 9.10 -13.54
CA GLN A 113 -5.00 8.51 -14.55
C GLN A 113 -4.29 7.41 -15.34
N VAL A 114 -3.03 7.60 -15.72
CA VAL A 114 -2.22 6.59 -16.42
C VAL A 114 -2.07 5.32 -15.58
N PHE A 115 -1.63 5.43 -14.33
CA PHE A 115 -1.23 4.25 -13.55
C PHE A 115 -2.39 3.58 -12.81
N SER A 116 -3.53 4.26 -12.62
CA SER A 116 -4.63 3.78 -11.77
C SER A 116 -5.93 3.53 -12.51
N SER A 117 -6.07 3.97 -13.76
CA SER A 117 -7.30 3.72 -14.56
C SER A 117 -7.33 2.35 -15.23
N VAL A 118 -6.33 1.51 -14.97
CA VAL A 118 -6.18 0.17 -15.53
C VAL A 118 -7.18 -0.83 -14.96
N HIS A 119 -7.59 -1.77 -15.80
CA HIS A 119 -8.61 -2.78 -15.50
C HIS A 119 -8.25 -3.64 -14.28
N TYR A 120 -7.00 -4.10 -14.19
CA TYR A 120 -6.59 -4.97 -13.08
C TYR A 120 -6.64 -4.29 -11.71
N LYS A 121 -6.54 -2.94 -11.64
CA LYS A 121 -6.66 -2.16 -10.39
C LYS A 121 -8.13 -1.90 -10.03
N ARG A 122 -8.91 -1.31 -10.94
CA ARG A 122 -10.30 -0.89 -10.64
C ARG A 122 -11.35 -1.99 -10.82
N GLY A 123 -11.02 -3.10 -11.47
CA GLY A 123 -11.94 -4.20 -11.71
C GLY A 123 -12.54 -4.73 -10.41
N ALA A 124 -13.84 -5.03 -10.40
CA ALA A 124 -14.50 -5.61 -9.23
C ALA A 124 -13.98 -7.02 -8.94
N LEU A 125 -13.95 -7.42 -7.67
CA LEU A 125 -13.42 -8.73 -7.24
C LEU A 125 -14.21 -9.90 -7.84
N GLU A 126 -15.50 -9.69 -8.07
CA GLU A 126 -16.42 -10.68 -8.64
C GLU A 126 -16.22 -10.87 -10.15
N LEU A 127 -15.62 -9.89 -10.82
CA LEU A 127 -15.45 -9.88 -12.28
C LEU A 127 -14.03 -10.23 -12.71
N VAL A 128 -13.03 -9.92 -11.90
CA VAL A 128 -11.61 -10.08 -12.26
C VAL A 128 -10.90 -10.96 -11.24
N SER A 129 -10.63 -12.20 -11.64
CA SER A 129 -9.88 -13.19 -10.83
C SER A 129 -8.45 -12.72 -10.56
N ALA A 130 -7.84 -13.20 -9.47
CA ALA A 130 -6.44 -12.93 -9.16
C ALA A 130 -5.48 -13.34 -10.29
N LYS A 131 -5.76 -14.46 -10.98
CA LYS A 131 -4.97 -14.92 -12.14
C LYS A 131 -5.03 -13.92 -13.29
N GLN A 132 -6.23 -13.39 -13.58
CA GLN A 132 -6.41 -12.37 -14.60
C GLN A 132 -5.70 -11.07 -14.22
N ARG A 133 -5.88 -10.59 -12.98
CA ARG A 133 -5.18 -9.38 -12.47
C ARG A 133 -3.68 -9.51 -12.60
N LYS A 134 -3.11 -10.63 -12.18
CA LYS A 134 -1.67 -10.90 -12.30
C LYS A 134 -1.19 -10.84 -13.75
N SER A 135 -1.94 -11.45 -14.67
CA SER A 135 -1.63 -11.45 -16.11
C SER A 135 -1.69 -10.04 -16.71
N GLU A 136 -2.74 -9.28 -16.41
CA GLU A 136 -2.91 -7.91 -16.88
C GLU A 136 -1.87 -6.96 -16.29
N ARG A 137 -1.59 -7.04 -14.98
CA ARG A 137 -0.51 -6.30 -14.31
C ARG A 137 0.83 -6.55 -14.99
N SER A 138 1.18 -7.82 -15.22
CA SER A 138 2.45 -8.18 -15.89
C SER A 138 2.54 -7.52 -17.27
N LYS A 139 1.49 -7.62 -18.09
CA LYS A 139 1.46 -6.99 -19.42
C LYS A 139 1.61 -5.47 -19.32
N PHE A 140 0.89 -4.84 -18.38
CA PHE A 140 0.95 -3.41 -18.14
C PHE A 140 2.37 -2.98 -17.76
N CYS A 141 2.98 -3.61 -16.75
CA CYS A 141 4.35 -3.33 -16.33
C CYS A 141 5.35 -3.47 -17.48
N ASP A 142 5.24 -4.52 -18.31
CA ASP A 142 6.11 -4.70 -19.47
C ASP A 142 5.94 -3.57 -20.51
N ARG A 143 4.71 -3.07 -20.71
CA ARG A 143 4.47 -1.93 -21.61
C ARG A 143 4.96 -0.62 -21.03
N MET A 144 4.79 -0.39 -19.73
CA MET A 144 5.28 0.81 -19.07
C MET A 144 6.81 0.89 -19.11
N LYS A 145 7.53 -0.23 -18.90
CA LYS A 145 8.99 -0.30 -19.08
C LYS A 145 9.42 0.07 -20.50
N ARG A 146 8.73 -0.46 -21.52
CA ARG A 146 8.99 -0.09 -22.93
C ARG A 146 8.75 1.40 -23.18
N LEU A 147 7.68 1.98 -22.61
CA LEU A 147 7.42 3.42 -22.74
C LEU A 147 8.50 4.27 -22.05
N GLU A 148 9.01 3.82 -20.90
CA GLU A 148 10.11 4.47 -20.19
C GLU A 148 11.39 4.44 -21.04
N GLU A 149 11.75 3.30 -21.62
CA GLU A 149 12.88 3.17 -22.56
C GLU A 149 12.71 4.06 -23.80
N ILE A 150 11.51 4.10 -24.39
CA ILE A 150 11.19 4.96 -25.54
C ILE A 150 11.30 6.44 -25.15
N ASP A 151 10.86 6.81 -23.94
CA ASP A 151 10.96 8.16 -23.41
C ASP A 151 12.42 8.62 -23.31
N GLU A 152 13.39 7.73 -23.13
CA GLU A 152 14.82 8.10 -23.12
C GLU A 152 15.40 8.45 -24.50
N LEU A 153 14.73 8.10 -25.59
CA LEU A 153 15.22 8.37 -26.95
C LEU A 153 15.30 9.87 -27.25
N GLU A 154 16.45 10.30 -27.78
CA GLU A 154 16.68 11.68 -28.21
C GLU A 154 16.02 12.01 -29.55
N ASP A 155 16.00 11.06 -30.49
CA ASP A 155 15.37 11.27 -31.81
C ASP A 155 13.84 11.25 -31.68
N PRO A 156 13.15 12.36 -31.99
CA PRO A 156 11.70 12.44 -31.86
C PRO A 156 10.94 11.53 -32.83
N THR A 157 11.55 11.09 -33.93
CA THR A 157 10.89 10.29 -34.96
C THR A 157 10.58 8.86 -34.50
N PRO A 158 11.59 8.02 -34.18
CA PRO A 158 11.35 6.68 -33.65
C PRO A 158 10.56 6.74 -32.34
N ARG A 159 10.89 7.73 -31.47
CA ARG A 159 10.18 7.95 -30.21
C ARG A 159 8.67 8.06 -30.39
N ARG A 160 8.19 8.94 -31.28
CA ARG A 160 6.74 9.12 -31.50
C ARG A 160 6.07 7.90 -32.12
N SER A 161 6.74 7.23 -33.07
CA SER A 161 6.16 6.04 -33.71
C SER A 161 6.07 4.86 -32.76
N GLU A 162 7.13 4.59 -31.99
CA GLU A 162 7.18 3.48 -31.04
C GLU A 162 6.26 3.73 -29.85
N TRP A 163 6.21 4.97 -29.33
CA TRP A 163 5.27 5.37 -28.29
C TRP A 163 3.82 5.05 -28.71
N ARG A 164 3.42 5.49 -29.91
CA ARG A 164 2.07 5.23 -30.43
C ARG A 164 1.77 3.74 -30.56
N GLN A 165 2.75 2.94 -30.99
CA GLN A 165 2.60 1.49 -31.08
C GLN A 165 2.33 0.88 -29.70
N VAL A 166 3.14 1.22 -28.69
CA VAL A 166 2.99 0.67 -27.34
C VAL A 166 1.69 1.14 -26.69
N VAL A 167 1.28 2.39 -26.88
CA VAL A 167 -0.03 2.90 -26.43
C VAL A 167 -1.18 2.10 -27.06
N GLY A 168 -1.07 1.72 -28.33
CA GLY A 168 -2.05 0.85 -28.98
C GLY A 168 -2.16 -0.54 -28.32
N GLU A 169 -1.04 -1.09 -27.84
CA GLU A 169 -1.01 -2.35 -27.10
C GLU A 169 -1.59 -2.23 -25.66
N LEU A 170 -1.62 -1.02 -25.11
CA LEU A 170 -2.17 -0.72 -23.77
C LEU A 170 -3.69 -0.58 -23.76
N ILE A 171 -4.32 -0.20 -24.88
CA ILE A 171 -5.78 0.03 -24.97
C ILE A 171 -6.61 -1.07 -24.30
N PRO A 172 -6.36 -2.38 -24.55
CA PRO A 172 -7.18 -3.45 -23.96
C PRO A 172 -7.01 -3.64 -22.45
N LEU A 173 -6.07 -2.94 -21.81
CA LEU A 173 -5.82 -3.01 -20.37
C LEU A 173 -6.53 -1.91 -19.59
N TYR A 174 -7.24 -1.00 -20.26
CA TYR A 174 -8.05 0.05 -19.66
C TYR A 174 -9.54 -0.25 -19.87
N PHE A 175 -10.39 0.44 -19.11
CA PHE A 175 -11.83 0.42 -19.32
C PHE A 175 -12.23 1.21 -20.57
N ASP A 176 -13.36 0.83 -21.17
CA ASP A 176 -13.91 1.45 -22.38
C ASP A 176 -14.23 2.95 -22.21
N ASP A 177 -14.41 3.43 -20.97
CA ASP A 177 -14.67 4.84 -20.65
C ASP A 177 -13.40 5.71 -20.66
N VAL A 178 -12.22 5.10 -20.82
CA VAL A 178 -10.94 5.81 -20.84
C VAL A 178 -10.44 5.97 -22.28
N ASP A 179 -10.30 7.22 -22.73
CA ASP A 179 -9.57 7.52 -23.97
C ASP A 179 -8.05 7.37 -23.73
N VAL A 180 -7.56 6.14 -23.87
CA VAL A 180 -6.16 5.78 -23.63
C VAL A 180 -5.21 6.57 -24.52
N VAL A 181 -5.58 6.81 -25.79
CA VAL A 181 -4.71 7.55 -26.71
C VAL A 181 -4.58 9.01 -26.27
N ALA A 182 -5.69 9.67 -25.94
CA ALA A 182 -5.66 11.05 -25.44
C ALA A 182 -4.93 11.15 -24.09
N LEU A 183 -5.15 10.20 -23.19
CA LEU A 183 -4.48 10.14 -21.88
C LEU A 183 -2.96 10.04 -22.02
N PHE A 184 -2.47 9.11 -22.85
CA PHE A 184 -1.03 8.93 -23.05
C PHE A 184 -0.39 10.05 -23.87
N ASN A 185 -1.15 10.77 -24.72
CA ASN A 185 -0.65 12.00 -25.34
C ASN A 185 -0.41 13.09 -24.28
N ARG A 186 -1.35 13.30 -23.36
CA ARG A 186 -1.19 14.23 -22.24
C ARG A 186 -0.03 13.83 -21.33
N PHE A 187 0.15 12.53 -21.10
CA PHE A 187 1.28 12.02 -20.32
C PHE A 187 2.62 12.30 -21.01
N ALA A 188 2.69 12.10 -22.34
CA ALA A 188 3.87 12.46 -23.12
C ALA A 188 4.16 13.98 -23.06
N GLU A 189 3.14 14.83 -23.08
CA GLU A 189 3.29 16.29 -22.91
C GLU A 189 3.85 16.66 -21.53
N VAL A 190 3.41 15.97 -20.47
CA VAL A 190 3.98 16.13 -19.12
C VAL A 190 5.47 15.74 -19.14
N LEU A 191 5.82 14.57 -19.70
CA LEU A 191 7.21 14.13 -19.78
C LEU A 191 8.08 15.06 -20.65
N ASP A 192 7.55 15.60 -21.74
CA ASP A 192 8.26 16.54 -22.63
C ASP A 192 8.48 17.90 -21.94
N THR A 193 7.59 18.33 -21.04
CA THR A 193 7.79 19.55 -20.22
C THR A 193 9.07 19.46 -19.40
N TYR A 194 9.40 18.27 -18.90
CA TYR A 194 10.59 18.01 -18.08
C TYR A 194 11.73 17.36 -18.88
N ARG A 195 11.78 17.53 -20.21
CA ARG A 195 12.72 16.80 -21.07
C ARG A 195 14.19 16.89 -20.65
N TYR A 196 14.61 18.09 -20.27
CA TYR A 196 15.97 18.40 -19.85
C TYR A 196 16.19 18.22 -18.34
N ASP A 197 15.13 17.97 -17.56
CA ASP A 197 15.19 17.62 -16.16
C ASP A 197 15.03 16.10 -16.00
N LYS A 198 16.14 15.39 -16.15
CA LYS A 198 16.19 13.93 -16.03
C LYS A 198 15.79 13.44 -14.64
N SER A 199 16.01 14.24 -13.59
CA SER A 199 15.66 13.86 -12.22
C SER A 199 14.14 13.82 -12.06
N THR A 200 13.46 14.92 -12.40
CA THR A 200 12.00 15.00 -12.31
C THR A 200 11.33 13.95 -13.19
N ARG A 201 11.86 13.68 -14.39
CA ARG A 201 11.34 12.59 -15.24
C ARG A 201 11.48 11.22 -14.61
N ARG A 202 12.63 10.90 -14.00
CA ARG A 202 12.82 9.65 -13.28
C ARG A 202 11.83 9.54 -12.13
N ASP A 203 11.59 10.63 -11.41
CA ASP A 203 10.62 10.66 -10.32
C ASP A 203 9.20 10.40 -10.80
N ILE A 204 8.79 10.93 -11.97
CA ILE A 204 7.47 10.64 -12.58
C ILE A 204 7.31 9.13 -12.81
N TRP A 205 8.30 8.49 -13.44
CA TRP A 205 8.27 7.06 -13.73
C TRP A 205 8.32 6.20 -12.46
N ALA A 206 9.17 6.58 -11.50
CA ALA A 206 9.33 5.86 -10.24
C ALA A 206 8.11 5.99 -9.32
N ALA A 207 7.51 7.18 -9.22
CA ALA A 207 6.35 7.43 -8.38
C ALA A 207 5.05 6.91 -9.00
N GLY A 208 4.97 6.89 -10.34
CA GLY A 208 3.76 6.53 -11.11
C GLY A 208 3.00 5.31 -10.58
N PRO A 209 3.64 4.15 -10.35
CA PRO A 209 2.96 2.96 -9.83
C PRO A 209 2.31 3.13 -8.45
N PHE A 210 2.74 4.11 -7.66
CA PHE A 210 2.41 4.32 -6.24
C PHE A 210 1.54 5.57 -5.99
N VAL A 211 1.18 6.34 -7.02
CA VAL A 211 0.43 7.61 -6.86
C VAL A 211 -1.02 7.42 -6.38
N ASP A 212 -1.53 6.19 -6.38
CA ASP A 212 -2.85 5.82 -5.86
C ASP A 212 -2.85 5.21 -4.47
N LEU A 213 -1.69 5.23 -3.79
CA LEU A 213 -1.67 4.99 -2.35
C LEU A 213 -2.57 6.01 -1.62
N PRO A 214 -3.11 5.63 -0.44
CA PRO A 214 -3.94 6.53 0.35
C PRO A 214 -3.30 7.90 0.55
N HIS A 215 -4.10 8.95 0.35
CA HIS A 215 -3.66 10.34 0.54
C HIS A 215 -4.84 11.16 1.06
N HIS A 216 -4.80 11.49 2.34
CA HIS A 216 -5.78 12.32 3.02
C HIS A 216 -5.14 12.96 4.25
N GLU A 217 -4.69 14.19 4.08
CA GLU A 217 -4.18 14.99 5.19
C GLU A 217 -5.35 15.58 5.97
N SER A 218 -5.57 15.09 7.20
CA SER A 218 -6.70 15.49 8.03
C SER A 218 -6.43 16.78 8.80
N SER A 219 -7.48 17.57 9.00
CA SER A 219 -7.50 18.70 9.93
C SER A 219 -7.43 18.26 11.39
N LEU A 220 -7.15 19.19 12.31
CA LEU A 220 -7.13 18.90 13.75
C LEU A 220 -8.50 18.42 14.24
N GLU A 221 -9.57 19.04 13.75
CA GLU A 221 -10.96 18.68 14.09
C GLU A 221 -11.31 17.27 13.59
N GLU A 222 -10.83 16.88 12.41
CA GLU A 222 -11.00 15.53 11.87
C GLU A 222 -10.20 14.50 12.69
N ILE A 223 -8.95 14.79 13.04
CA ILE A 223 -8.13 13.93 13.90
C ILE A 223 -8.83 13.69 15.24
N ASP A 224 -9.28 14.76 15.92
CA ASP A 224 -9.98 14.64 17.20
C ASP A 224 -11.27 13.83 17.07
N LYS A 225 -12.02 14.03 15.99
CA LYS A 225 -13.23 13.25 15.70
C LYS A 225 -12.90 11.76 15.52
N MET A 226 -11.91 11.42 14.70
CA MET A 226 -11.51 10.03 14.43
C MET A 226 -10.97 9.34 15.68
N VAL A 227 -10.22 10.04 16.53
CA VAL A 227 -9.75 9.51 17.82
C VAL A 227 -10.94 9.24 18.76
N ASN A 228 -11.94 10.13 18.80
CA ASN A 228 -13.15 9.92 19.59
C ASN A 228 -14.00 8.75 19.05
N GLU A 229 -14.07 8.57 17.73
CA GLU A 229 -14.75 7.44 17.10
C GLU A 229 -14.05 6.11 17.43
N LEU A 230 -12.71 6.08 17.45
CA LEU A 230 -11.97 4.91 17.93
C LEU A 230 -12.23 4.64 19.42
N GLU A 231 -12.22 5.67 20.27
CA GLU A 231 -12.55 5.53 21.70
C GLU A 231 -13.94 4.90 21.87
N GLN A 232 -14.95 5.45 21.17
CA GLN A 232 -16.31 4.94 21.22
C GLN A 232 -16.42 3.51 20.69
N PHE A 233 -15.69 3.18 19.62
CA PHE A 233 -15.62 1.83 19.09
C PHE A 233 -15.11 0.85 20.14
N LEU A 234 -13.97 1.15 20.78
CA LEU A 234 -13.40 0.28 21.82
C LEU A 234 -14.37 0.09 23.00
N ARG A 235 -15.00 1.17 23.48
CA ARG A 235 -16.01 1.10 24.56
C ARG A 235 -17.21 0.24 24.18
N THR A 236 -17.77 0.47 23.01
CA THR A 236 -18.97 -0.23 22.53
C THR A 236 -18.75 -1.74 22.43
N HIS A 237 -17.54 -2.15 22.07
CA HIS A 237 -17.17 -3.55 21.90
C HIS A 237 -16.57 -4.19 23.18
N GLY A 238 -16.63 -3.49 24.31
CA GLY A 238 -16.16 -3.98 25.61
C GLY A 238 -14.66 -4.22 25.67
N LEU A 239 -13.88 -3.44 24.91
CA LEU A 239 -12.42 -3.40 24.90
C LEU A 239 -11.96 -2.23 25.77
N ASP A 240 -12.26 -2.31 27.07
CA ASP A 240 -12.03 -1.26 28.06
C ASP A 240 -11.18 -1.76 29.24
N ALA A 241 -11.06 -0.98 30.31
CA ALA A 241 -10.31 -1.35 31.51
C ALA A 241 -10.75 -2.68 32.16
N SER A 242 -11.98 -3.16 31.92
CA SER A 242 -12.41 -4.49 32.38
C SER A 242 -11.84 -5.62 31.53
N ASN A 243 -11.44 -5.31 30.30
CA ASN A 243 -10.91 -6.25 29.31
C ASN A 243 -9.78 -5.59 28.49
N PRO A 244 -8.66 -5.23 29.14
CA PRO A 244 -7.61 -4.46 28.48
C PRO A 244 -6.84 -5.33 27.47
N PRO A 245 -6.22 -4.72 26.45
CA PRO A 245 -5.22 -5.41 25.62
C PRO A 245 -4.05 -5.86 26.49
N ALA A 246 -3.39 -6.94 26.07
CA ALA A 246 -2.16 -7.40 26.72
C ALA A 246 -0.99 -6.44 26.46
N ILE A 247 -0.98 -5.83 25.27
CA ILE A 247 -0.04 -4.78 24.86
C ILE A 247 -0.71 -3.91 23.79
N VAL A 248 -0.36 -2.63 23.80
CA VAL A 248 -0.69 -1.69 22.72
C VAL A 248 0.59 -1.40 21.96
N THR A 249 0.56 -1.58 20.64
CA THR A 249 1.63 -1.16 19.72
C THR A 249 1.14 0.05 18.93
N ILE A 250 2.03 1.01 18.70
CA ILE A 250 1.72 2.23 17.94
C ILE A 250 2.80 2.42 16.88
N ALA A 251 2.43 2.36 15.61
CA ALA A 251 3.30 2.71 14.51
C ALA A 251 3.16 4.21 14.20
N LYS A 252 4.28 4.94 14.22
CA LYS A 252 4.27 6.39 13.97
C LYS A 252 4.23 6.74 12.48
N SER A 253 4.66 5.83 11.60
CA SER A 253 4.76 6.00 10.15
C SER A 253 5.36 7.35 9.70
N THR A 254 6.34 7.86 10.44
CA THR A 254 7.03 9.14 10.13
C THR A 254 8.37 8.94 9.45
N GLY A 255 8.97 7.75 9.57
CA GLY A 255 10.24 7.44 8.90
C GLY A 255 10.09 7.28 7.38
N ASP A 256 8.90 6.87 6.95
CA ASP A 256 8.45 6.72 5.56
C ASP A 256 7.44 7.81 5.14
N GLU A 257 7.21 8.80 6.01
CA GLU A 257 6.38 9.98 5.78
C GLU A 257 4.90 9.73 5.46
N TYR A 258 4.36 8.54 5.74
CA TYR A 258 2.92 8.30 5.61
C TYR A 258 2.10 9.12 6.61
N LEU A 259 2.54 9.26 7.86
CA LEU A 259 2.00 10.28 8.77
C LEU A 259 2.73 11.60 8.50
N PRO A 260 2.03 12.71 8.19
CA PRO A 260 2.66 14.01 8.03
C PRO A 260 3.52 14.35 9.26
N PRO A 261 4.85 14.53 9.13
CA PRO A 261 5.73 14.57 10.29
C PRO A 261 5.39 15.67 11.31
N TYR A 262 4.83 16.80 10.86
CA TYR A 262 4.40 17.89 11.75
C TYR A 262 3.11 17.60 12.52
N GLN A 263 2.35 16.54 12.16
CA GLN A 263 1.15 16.12 12.89
C GLN A 263 1.44 15.05 13.95
N LEU A 264 2.66 14.47 13.97
CA LEU A 264 3.02 13.38 14.89
C LEU A 264 2.68 13.70 16.34
N ASP A 265 3.17 14.83 16.85
CA ASP A 265 2.99 15.17 18.27
C ASP A 265 1.51 15.31 18.63
N THR A 266 0.71 15.91 17.74
CA THR A 266 -0.72 16.08 17.93
C THR A 266 -1.45 14.74 17.92
N VAL A 267 -1.26 13.93 16.88
CA VAL A 267 -1.94 12.64 16.72
C VAL A 267 -1.54 11.68 17.85
N LEU A 268 -0.24 11.53 18.12
CA LEU A 268 0.25 10.66 19.18
C LEU A 268 -0.26 11.09 20.56
N THR A 269 -0.24 12.39 20.85
CA THR A 269 -0.76 12.90 22.14
C THR A 269 -2.26 12.62 22.29
N SER A 270 -3.05 12.83 21.24
CA SER A 270 -4.50 12.56 21.27
C SER A 270 -4.79 11.07 21.47
N VAL A 271 -4.05 10.18 20.78
CA VAL A 271 -4.18 8.72 20.93
C VAL A 271 -3.76 8.27 22.32
N LEU A 272 -2.61 8.72 22.84
CA LEU A 272 -2.14 8.35 24.19
C LEU A 272 -3.13 8.79 25.27
N ARG A 273 -3.67 10.01 25.18
CA ARG A 273 -4.72 10.49 26.10
C ARG A 273 -6.00 9.67 26.01
N MET A 274 -6.38 9.24 24.81
CA MET A 274 -7.53 8.34 24.62
C MET A 274 -7.27 6.98 25.29
N LEU A 275 -6.09 6.39 25.08
CA LEU A 275 -5.70 5.13 25.71
C LEU A 275 -5.67 5.24 27.24
N GLU A 276 -5.19 6.36 27.79
CA GLU A 276 -5.23 6.62 29.24
C GLU A 276 -6.66 6.64 29.79
N ARG A 277 -7.59 7.29 29.07
CA ARG A 277 -9.02 7.29 29.43
C ARG A 277 -9.69 5.92 29.31
N MET A 278 -9.17 5.05 28.45
CA MET A 278 -9.70 3.71 28.19
C MET A 278 -9.19 2.67 29.18
N PHE A 279 -7.89 2.72 29.48
CA PHE A 279 -7.17 1.64 30.18
C PHE A 279 -6.48 2.08 31.48
N GLY A 280 -6.43 3.37 31.78
CA GLY A 280 -5.76 3.92 32.97
C GLY A 280 -4.31 4.33 32.69
N GLU A 281 -3.47 4.34 33.74
CA GLU A 281 -2.07 4.77 33.64
C GLU A 281 -1.28 3.92 32.63
N LEU A 282 -0.54 4.57 31.73
CA LEU A 282 0.24 3.91 30.69
C LEU A 282 1.73 3.87 31.02
N SER A 283 2.32 2.69 30.94
CA SER A 283 3.78 2.52 30.92
C SER A 283 4.27 2.49 29.47
N THR A 284 4.79 3.61 28.97
CA THR A 284 5.23 3.73 27.57
C THR A 284 6.72 3.38 27.39
N LYS A 285 7.05 2.70 26.29
CA LYS A 285 8.42 2.44 25.85
C LYS A 285 8.55 2.84 24.39
N TYR A 286 9.55 3.65 24.07
CA TYR A 286 9.87 4.04 22.70
C TYR A 286 10.95 3.11 22.16
N THR A 287 10.72 2.60 20.96
CA THR A 287 11.68 1.78 20.21
C THR A 287 12.01 2.55 18.94
N GLU A 288 13.29 2.78 18.69
CA GLU A 288 13.78 3.29 17.41
C GLU A 288 14.02 2.09 16.49
N TYR A 289 13.56 2.19 15.23
CA TYR A 289 13.92 1.20 14.22
C TYR A 289 15.33 1.54 13.72
N GLU A 290 16.21 0.54 13.62
CA GLU A 290 17.50 0.71 12.97
C GLU A 290 17.27 1.10 11.51
N SER A 291 18.00 2.10 11.01
CA SER A 291 18.02 2.43 9.59
C SER A 291 18.47 1.20 8.81
N VAL A 292 17.63 0.71 7.90
CA VAL A 292 18.02 -0.33 6.96
C VAL A 292 19.14 0.25 6.11
N GLU A 293 20.40 -0.13 6.37
CA GLU A 293 21.53 0.21 5.51
C GLU A 293 21.22 -0.38 4.13
N ASP A 294 21.03 0.49 3.14
CA ASP A 294 20.87 0.12 1.75
C ASP A 294 22.07 -0.75 1.38
N GLY A 295 21.81 -2.01 1.03
CA GLY A 295 22.81 -3.04 0.81
C GLY A 295 23.64 -2.73 -0.42
N GLY A 296 24.60 -1.82 -0.30
CA GLY A 296 25.56 -1.49 -1.33
C GLY A 296 26.36 -2.73 -1.68
N GLU A 297 26.19 -3.19 -2.92
CA GLU A 297 27.07 -4.17 -3.55
C GLU A 297 28.52 -3.73 -3.39
N LYS A 298 29.24 -4.41 -2.49
CA LYS A 298 30.70 -4.31 -2.45
C LYS A 298 31.23 -5.00 -3.70
N ASN A 299 31.73 -4.19 -4.63
CA ASN A 299 32.61 -4.60 -5.71
C ASN A 299 33.79 -5.39 -5.12
N ASN A 300 33.84 -6.69 -5.39
CA ASN A 300 35.04 -7.49 -5.20
C ASN A 300 35.95 -7.32 -6.42
N GLU A 301 36.73 -6.25 -6.42
CA GLU A 301 38.02 -6.21 -7.12
C GLU A 301 39.11 -6.36 -6.06
N ASP A 302 39.65 -7.57 -5.93
CA ASP A 302 41.06 -7.86 -5.62
C ASP A 302 41.18 -9.30 -5.09
N GLU A 303 41.62 -10.22 -5.94
CA GLU A 303 42.55 -11.28 -5.56
C GLU A 303 43.07 -11.96 -6.84
N ASN A 304 44.05 -11.31 -7.47
CA ASN A 304 44.94 -11.97 -8.42
C ASN A 304 46.37 -11.88 -7.87
N ALA A 305 46.73 -12.81 -6.99
CA ALA A 305 48.12 -13.06 -6.64
C ALA A 305 48.29 -14.48 -6.08
N THR A 306 49.13 -15.23 -6.80
CA THR A 306 49.99 -16.34 -6.32
C THR A 306 49.36 -17.69 -6.00
N ALA A 307 49.50 -18.65 -6.93
CA ALA A 307 50.11 -19.96 -6.65
C ALA A 307 50.25 -20.79 -7.96
N GLU A 308 51.42 -20.73 -8.60
CA GLU A 308 51.93 -21.85 -9.39
C GLU A 308 53.40 -22.10 -8.99
N SER A 309 53.57 -23.15 -8.20
CA SER A 309 54.83 -23.88 -8.06
C SER A 309 54.45 -25.36 -8.08
N GLU A 310 54.39 -25.93 -9.30
CA GLU A 310 54.91 -27.25 -9.70
C GLU A 310 54.68 -27.47 -11.20
#